data_AF-A0A942B8K5-F1
#
_entry.id   AF-A0A942B8K5-F1
#
_cell.length_a   1.000
_cell.length_b   1.000
_cell.length_c   1.000
_cell.angle_alpha   90.00
_cell.angle_beta   90.00
_cell.angle_gamma   90.00
#
_symmetry.space_group_name_H-M   'P 1'
#
loop_
_entity.id
_entity.type
_entity.pdbx_description
1 polymer ?
#
loop_
_entity_poly.entity_id
_entity_poly.type
_entity_poly.pdbx_seq_one_letter_code
_entity_poly.pdbx_strand_id
1 'polypeptide(L)'
;MPPPDAPLVKFRAVWTLETNRPWRERSECAYLLEGTKGEYDESTLMLGTAQIREVLANPVQIVNPKPPNLDDLSFGESRGGVFREDGGLAVAVIERIRHHDAFALAIINNVAENPPSGSYELTPPQGSSLQTRMHYLAFQHWINSLVDPKTDRIQVLNELTQLGTQDPKMTQQPAWKIVKSLDLAVHSKDSSIDPIEIAIDHLSEMTYDGLSLERNYDDKEHSLTQLLDLESLGYQVVPHLIKHFSDERLSRAQLSGTIVNMTGHIVTVGEICTNLTEHFFKLVDPVTWPFSPTLDQRQSEAKAWWSKMSKLSDFEKCRTSLANSDQLPQAALLIAQRHYPELLLQTYNAILAKNKKTQTSPLLEAMVQSALPSPVTFEACLRGARSNNPDQAQFALQILSKLDKGSFESELTHALDRLPQSMPGDESLLSAGSFGLLTCKADSPAAWQAFLKATKRADVDLRLELIGSTNWWSAGERNRTQLLNFLAEFFEDQDVATSLEKERGELALLNLHPFLPTFRVQDLATIIAAKQFGIEGVPERDAPRDQWDRFRAEVRKRIELKKNPKT
;
A
#
# COMPACT_ATOMS: atom_id res chain seq x y z
N MET A 1 -22.01 -17.85 -5.84
CA MET A 1 -23.08 -17.42 -6.78
C MET A 1 -23.76 -16.19 -6.20
N PRO A 2 -24.05 -15.16 -7.00
CA PRO A 2 -24.79 -14.01 -6.50
C PRO A 2 -26.26 -14.40 -6.24
N PRO A 3 -26.96 -13.72 -5.31
CA PRO A 3 -28.41 -13.89 -5.14
C PRO A 3 -29.15 -13.75 -6.47
N PRO A 4 -30.27 -14.47 -6.71
CA PRO A 4 -30.97 -14.43 -7.99
C PRO A 4 -31.39 -13.04 -8.45
N ASP A 5 -31.65 -12.13 -7.52
CA ASP A 5 -32.09 -10.75 -7.72
C ASP A 5 -30.95 -9.73 -7.78
N ALA A 6 -29.71 -10.12 -7.49
CA ALA A 6 -28.56 -9.23 -7.56
C ALA A 6 -28.33 -8.77 -9.02
N PRO A 7 -28.43 -7.46 -9.31
CA PRO A 7 -28.29 -6.95 -10.67
C PRO A 7 -26.83 -6.97 -11.13
N LEU A 8 -26.61 -7.27 -12.40
CA LEU A 8 -25.33 -6.99 -13.06
C LEU A 8 -25.23 -5.47 -13.25
N VAL A 9 -24.13 -4.88 -12.81
CA VAL A 9 -23.90 -3.43 -12.88
C VAL A 9 -22.55 -3.11 -13.48
N LYS A 10 -22.43 -1.92 -14.07
CA LYS A 10 -21.15 -1.30 -14.41
C LYS A 10 -20.80 -0.22 -13.40
N PHE A 11 -19.56 -0.20 -12.90
CA PHE A 11 -19.19 0.60 -11.71
C PHE A 11 -17.88 1.38 -11.83
N ARG A 12 -17.00 1.05 -12.77
CA ARG A 12 -15.72 1.74 -12.95
C ARG A 12 -15.33 1.85 -14.41
N ALA A 13 -14.97 3.05 -14.86
CA ALA A 13 -14.30 3.23 -16.13
C ALA A 13 -12.83 2.76 -16.04
N VAL A 14 -12.47 1.79 -16.88
CA VAL A 14 -11.10 1.32 -17.04
C VAL A 14 -10.62 1.60 -18.45
N TRP A 15 -9.42 2.17 -18.53
CA TRP A 15 -8.72 2.34 -19.79
C TRP A 15 -7.98 1.05 -20.10
N THR A 16 -8.38 0.36 -21.17
CA THR A 16 -7.71 -0.88 -21.60
C THR A 16 -6.84 -0.60 -22.82
N LEU A 17 -5.56 -0.99 -22.75
CA LEU A 17 -4.66 -0.98 -23.90
C LEU A 17 -4.87 -2.29 -24.68
N GLU A 18 -5.61 -2.23 -25.78
CA GLU A 18 -5.64 -3.34 -26.75
C GLU A 18 -4.43 -3.23 -27.67
N THR A 19 -3.69 -4.32 -27.86
CA THR A 19 -2.57 -4.38 -28.80
C THR A 19 -3.02 -3.91 -30.19
N ASN A 20 -2.44 -2.81 -30.67
CA ASN A 20 -2.74 -2.14 -31.94
C ASN A 20 -4.07 -1.39 -32.04
N ARG A 21 -4.70 -0.99 -30.92
CA ARG A 21 -5.89 -0.12 -30.92
C ARG A 21 -5.74 1.07 -29.97
N PRO A 22 -6.41 2.20 -30.25
CA PRO A 22 -6.41 3.35 -29.34
C PRO A 22 -7.03 2.94 -28.00
N TRP A 23 -6.61 3.62 -26.93
CA TRP A 23 -7.22 3.49 -25.61
C TRP A 23 -8.74 3.62 -25.71
N ARG A 24 -9.45 2.62 -25.19
CA ARG A 24 -10.90 2.65 -25.06
C ARG A 24 -11.24 2.62 -23.58
N GLU A 25 -12.18 3.49 -23.22
CA GLU A 25 -12.84 3.44 -21.94
C GLU A 25 -13.86 2.30 -21.98
N ARG A 26 -13.70 1.31 -21.12
CA ARG A 26 -14.68 0.25 -20.89
C ARG A 26 -15.11 0.29 -19.44
N SER A 27 -16.32 -0.15 -19.14
CA SER A 27 -16.78 -0.19 -17.76
C SER A 27 -16.64 -1.59 -17.16
N GLU A 28 -16.00 -1.73 -16.00
CA GLU A 28 -15.96 -3.00 -15.26
C GLU A 28 -17.37 -3.42 -14.83
N CYS A 29 -17.66 -4.71 -15.02
CA CYS A 29 -18.95 -5.32 -14.69
C CYS A 29 -18.84 -6.24 -13.46
N ALA A 30 -19.78 -6.12 -12.53
CA ALA A 30 -19.91 -7.02 -11.37
C ALA A 30 -21.38 -7.15 -10.94
N TYR A 31 -21.71 -8.15 -10.13
CA TYR A 31 -23.04 -8.21 -9.51
C TYR A 31 -23.04 -7.39 -8.23
N LEU A 32 -24.02 -6.49 -8.07
CA LEU A 32 -24.20 -5.74 -6.83
C LEU A 32 -24.88 -6.63 -5.80
N LEU A 33 -24.16 -6.99 -4.73
CA LEU A 33 -24.66 -7.84 -3.64
C LEU A 33 -25.31 -6.99 -2.54
N GLU A 34 -24.63 -5.93 -2.12
CA GLU A 34 -25.08 -4.99 -1.08
C GLU A 34 -24.55 -3.57 -1.39
N GLY A 35 -25.20 -2.53 -0.86
CA GLY A 35 -24.82 -1.12 -1.06
C GLY A 35 -25.86 -0.29 -1.81
N THR A 36 -25.69 1.03 -1.84
CA THR A 36 -26.58 1.93 -2.58
C THR A 36 -26.02 2.25 -3.97
N LYS A 37 -26.85 2.85 -4.83
CA LYS A 37 -26.39 3.38 -6.12
C LYS A 37 -25.69 4.75 -5.98
N GLY A 38 -25.43 5.22 -4.77
CA GLY A 38 -24.86 6.55 -4.49
C GLY A 38 -23.36 6.61 -4.71
N GLU A 39 -22.85 7.84 -4.85
CA GLU A 39 -21.41 8.11 -4.90
C GLU A 39 -20.80 7.99 -3.50
N TYR A 40 -19.62 7.39 -3.41
CA TYR A 40 -18.79 7.23 -2.21
C TYR A 40 -19.34 6.32 -1.12
N ASP A 41 -20.39 5.54 -1.40
CA ASP A 41 -20.82 4.46 -0.53
C ASP A 41 -19.98 3.20 -0.76
N GLU A 42 -19.63 2.51 0.32
CA GLU A 42 -19.05 1.18 0.25
C GLU A 42 -20.10 0.20 -0.29
N SER A 43 -19.77 -0.46 -1.39
CA SER A 43 -20.61 -1.47 -2.04
C SER A 43 -19.95 -2.84 -1.98
N THR A 44 -20.74 -3.86 -1.75
CA THR A 44 -20.32 -5.26 -1.85
C THR A 44 -20.66 -5.74 -3.25
N LEU A 45 -19.63 -6.13 -4.02
CA LEU A 45 -19.76 -6.60 -5.40
C LEU A 45 -19.30 -8.06 -5.51
N MET A 46 -19.85 -8.80 -6.45
CA MET A 46 -19.28 -10.06 -6.92
C MET A 46 -18.61 -9.85 -8.28
N LEU A 47 -17.28 -9.86 -8.29
CA LEU A 47 -16.44 -9.66 -9.48
C LEU A 47 -15.75 -10.99 -9.83
N GLY A 48 -16.10 -11.57 -10.99
CA GLY A 48 -15.73 -12.95 -11.29
C GLY A 48 -16.44 -13.91 -10.34
N THR A 49 -15.68 -14.73 -9.61
CA THR A 49 -16.22 -15.61 -8.56
C THR A 49 -16.01 -15.07 -7.14
N ALA A 50 -15.27 -13.97 -6.98
CA ALA A 50 -14.92 -13.38 -5.69
C ALA A 50 -15.90 -12.28 -5.27
N GLN A 51 -16.11 -12.16 -3.95
CA GLN A 51 -16.81 -11.03 -3.33
C GLN A 51 -15.79 -9.97 -2.92
N ILE A 52 -16.01 -8.72 -3.32
CA ILE A 52 -15.17 -7.57 -2.98
C ILE A 52 -16.00 -6.47 -2.33
N ARG A 53 -15.34 -5.63 -1.53
CA ARG A 53 -15.89 -4.37 -1.05
C ARG A 53 -15.17 -3.23 -1.73
N GLU A 54 -15.92 -2.28 -2.26
CA GLU A 54 -15.34 -1.17 -2.99
C GLU A 54 -16.09 0.14 -2.70
N VAL A 55 -15.34 1.21 -2.47
CA VAL A 55 -15.90 2.56 -2.42
C VAL A 55 -16.01 3.08 -3.84
N LEU A 56 -17.24 3.24 -4.31
CA LEU A 56 -17.51 3.59 -5.70
C LEU A 56 -17.47 5.10 -5.89
N ALA A 57 -16.61 5.59 -6.77
CA ALA A 57 -16.51 7.02 -7.07
C ALA A 57 -17.71 7.55 -7.88
N ASN A 58 -18.46 6.68 -8.55
CA ASN A 58 -19.60 7.02 -9.40
C ASN A 58 -20.79 6.09 -9.11
N PRO A 59 -22.04 6.51 -9.39
CA PRO A 59 -23.21 5.65 -9.33
C PRO A 59 -23.07 4.45 -10.26
N VAL A 60 -23.43 3.27 -9.77
CA VAL A 60 -23.49 2.07 -10.63
C VAL A 60 -24.63 2.17 -11.64
N GLN A 61 -24.40 1.68 -12.85
CA GLN A 61 -25.46 1.58 -13.87
C GLN A 61 -25.84 0.11 -14.09
N ILE A 62 -27.14 -0.19 -14.03
CA ILE A 62 -27.63 -1.56 -14.24
C ILE A 62 -27.43 -1.96 -15.70
N VAL A 63 -26.81 -3.12 -15.91
CA VAL A 63 -26.67 -3.77 -17.21
C VAL A 63 -27.91 -4.61 -17.47
N ASN A 64 -28.55 -4.40 -18.62
CA ASN A 64 -29.71 -5.20 -19.03
C ASN A 64 -29.23 -6.44 -19.79
N PRO A 65 -29.45 -7.68 -19.31
CA PRO A 65 -28.95 -8.91 -19.91
C PRO A 65 -29.78 -9.36 -21.12
N LYS A 66 -30.10 -8.42 -22.02
CA LYS A 66 -30.76 -8.66 -23.32
C LYS A 66 -29.76 -8.31 -24.40
N PRO A 67 -29.47 -9.20 -25.36
CA PRO A 67 -28.22 -9.22 -26.11
C PRO A 67 -27.90 -7.85 -26.70
N PRO A 68 -26.94 -7.09 -26.12
CA PRO A 68 -26.54 -5.82 -26.66
C PRO A 68 -25.06 -5.84 -26.96
N ASN A 69 -24.62 -4.75 -27.60
CA ASN A 69 -23.23 -4.47 -27.84
C ASN A 69 -22.40 -4.66 -26.54
N LEU A 70 -21.36 -5.49 -26.57
CA LEU A 70 -20.44 -5.69 -25.46
C LEU A 70 -19.28 -4.68 -25.48
N ASP A 71 -19.23 -3.78 -26.47
CA ASP A 71 -18.13 -2.84 -26.68
C ASP A 71 -17.86 -1.91 -25.49
N ASP A 72 -18.88 -1.56 -24.68
CA ASP A 72 -18.73 -0.71 -23.48
C ASP A 72 -18.50 -1.51 -22.19
N LEU A 73 -18.54 -2.85 -22.27
CA LEU A 73 -18.40 -3.74 -21.12
C LEU A 73 -16.99 -4.33 -21.05
N SER A 74 -16.38 -4.18 -19.88
CA SER A 74 -15.19 -4.92 -19.47
C SER A 74 -15.61 -5.97 -18.46
N PHE A 75 -15.58 -7.23 -18.87
CA PHE A 75 -15.63 -8.36 -17.94
C PHE A 75 -14.22 -8.72 -17.48
N GLY A 76 -13.38 -7.70 -17.32
CA GLY A 76 -11.93 -7.78 -17.17
C GLY A 76 -11.47 -8.77 -16.10
N GLU A 77 -10.15 -8.93 -16.01
CA GLU A 77 -9.56 -9.81 -15.02
C GLU A 77 -9.97 -9.37 -13.60
N SER A 78 -10.64 -10.26 -12.86
CA SER A 78 -11.08 -9.94 -11.50
C SER A 78 -9.86 -9.62 -10.64
N ARG A 79 -9.83 -8.39 -10.10
CA ARG A 79 -8.83 -7.97 -9.11
C ARG A 79 -9.18 -8.41 -7.69
N GLY A 80 -10.30 -9.12 -7.52
CA GLY A 80 -10.82 -9.50 -6.21
C GLY A 80 -10.16 -10.71 -5.56
N GLY A 81 -9.24 -11.39 -6.25
CA GLY A 81 -8.51 -12.54 -5.73
C GLY A 81 -7.00 -12.44 -6.00
N VAL A 82 -6.23 -13.35 -5.38
CA VAL A 82 -4.79 -13.53 -5.60
C VAL A 82 -4.46 -13.60 -7.09
N PHE A 83 -5.23 -14.45 -7.77
CA PHE A 83 -5.07 -14.78 -9.16
C PHE A 83 -6.24 -14.20 -9.94
N ARG A 84 -5.89 -13.63 -11.09
CA ARG A 84 -6.85 -13.08 -12.02
C ARG A 84 -7.71 -14.19 -12.59
N GLU A 85 -9.03 -14.03 -12.44
CA GLU A 85 -10.02 -14.94 -13.01
C GLU A 85 -10.51 -14.44 -14.37
N ASP A 86 -10.95 -15.37 -15.22
CA ASP A 86 -11.72 -15.03 -16.43
C ASP A 86 -13.13 -14.56 -16.03
N GLY A 87 -13.24 -13.27 -15.68
CA GLY A 87 -14.47 -12.64 -15.22
C GLY A 87 -15.60 -12.76 -16.24
N GLY A 88 -15.28 -12.74 -17.54
CA GLY A 88 -16.23 -12.96 -18.62
C GLY A 88 -16.84 -14.35 -18.59
N LEU A 89 -16.02 -15.41 -18.48
CA LEU A 89 -16.56 -16.76 -18.35
C LEU A 89 -17.38 -16.94 -17.07
N ALA A 90 -16.97 -16.36 -15.95
CA ALA A 90 -17.73 -16.41 -14.70
C ALA A 90 -19.12 -15.78 -14.86
N VAL A 91 -19.20 -14.58 -15.46
CA VAL A 91 -20.47 -13.91 -15.75
C VAL A 91 -21.32 -14.74 -16.71
N ALA A 92 -20.75 -15.29 -17.78
CA ALA A 92 -21.48 -16.12 -18.73
C ALA A 92 -22.12 -17.35 -18.08
N VAL A 93 -21.42 -18.01 -17.15
CA VAL A 93 -21.96 -19.15 -16.39
C VAL A 93 -23.15 -18.73 -15.53
N ILE A 94 -23.03 -17.61 -14.81
CA ILE A 94 -24.10 -17.09 -13.96
C ILE A 94 -25.33 -16.72 -14.80
N GLU A 95 -25.11 -16.02 -15.91
CA GLU A 95 -26.18 -15.59 -16.82
C GLU A 95 -26.86 -16.77 -17.51
N ARG A 96 -26.12 -17.84 -17.84
CA ARG A 96 -26.66 -19.12 -18.30
C ARG A 96 -27.58 -19.74 -17.25
N ILE A 97 -27.16 -19.78 -15.98
CA ILE A 97 -27.96 -20.32 -14.86
C ILE A 97 -29.23 -19.48 -14.66
N ARG A 98 -29.16 -18.17 -14.90
CA ARG A 98 -30.31 -17.25 -14.86
C ARG A 98 -31.19 -17.28 -16.12
N HIS A 99 -30.94 -18.22 -17.04
CA HIS A 99 -31.67 -18.38 -18.30
C HIS A 99 -31.53 -17.19 -19.28
N HIS A 100 -30.45 -16.41 -19.18
CA HIS A 100 -30.09 -15.34 -20.12
C HIS A 100 -29.15 -15.86 -21.23
N ASP A 101 -29.57 -16.92 -21.91
CA ASP A 101 -28.73 -17.73 -22.81
C ASP A 101 -28.05 -16.94 -23.94
N ALA A 102 -28.77 -16.01 -24.57
CA ALA A 102 -28.24 -15.22 -25.67
C ALA A 102 -27.11 -14.26 -25.21
N PHE A 103 -27.26 -13.70 -24.01
CA PHE A 103 -26.27 -12.81 -23.42
C PHE A 103 -25.04 -13.61 -22.97
N ALA A 104 -25.23 -14.74 -22.29
CA ALA A 104 -24.16 -15.65 -21.93
C ALA A 104 -23.34 -16.12 -23.14
N LEU A 105 -24.00 -16.49 -24.24
CA LEU A 105 -23.33 -16.90 -25.48
C LEU A 105 -22.54 -15.75 -26.12
N ALA A 106 -23.08 -14.53 -26.12
CA ALA A 106 -22.37 -13.36 -26.61
C ALA A 106 -21.08 -13.10 -25.81
N ILE A 107 -21.14 -13.24 -24.48
CA ILE A 107 -19.95 -13.10 -23.62
C ILE A 107 -18.93 -14.20 -23.93
N ILE A 108 -19.35 -15.46 -24.05
CA ILE A 108 -18.45 -16.58 -24.39
C ILE A 108 -17.72 -16.32 -25.71
N ASN A 109 -18.42 -15.86 -26.74
CA ASN A 109 -17.82 -15.53 -28.03
C ASN A 109 -16.82 -14.37 -27.92
N ASN A 110 -17.20 -13.29 -27.24
CA ASN A 110 -16.30 -12.16 -27.01
C ASN A 110 -15.03 -12.56 -26.26
N VAL A 111 -15.16 -13.43 -25.25
CA VAL A 111 -14.06 -13.94 -24.43
C VAL A 111 -13.20 -14.94 -25.21
N ALA A 112 -13.73 -15.61 -26.24
CA ALA A 112 -12.97 -16.45 -27.16
C ALA A 112 -12.18 -15.64 -28.20
N GLU A 113 -12.77 -14.56 -28.69
CA GLU A 113 -12.14 -13.63 -29.66
C GLU A 113 -11.09 -12.72 -28.99
N ASN A 114 -11.34 -12.33 -27.74
CA ASN A 114 -10.52 -11.42 -26.95
C ASN A 114 -10.16 -12.10 -25.62
N PRO A 115 -9.31 -13.15 -25.62
CA PRO A 115 -8.87 -13.77 -24.39
C PRO A 115 -8.16 -12.72 -23.50
N PRO A 116 -8.23 -12.85 -22.16
CA PRO A 116 -7.55 -11.95 -21.25
C PRO A 116 -6.08 -11.79 -21.65
N SER A 117 -5.63 -10.55 -21.84
CA SER A 117 -4.26 -10.26 -22.23
C SER A 117 -3.36 -10.29 -21.00
N GLY A 118 -2.70 -11.43 -20.76
CA GLY A 118 -1.74 -11.55 -19.67
C GLY A 118 -1.00 -12.89 -19.71
N SER A 119 0.32 -12.86 -19.65
CA SER A 119 1.16 -14.06 -19.54
C SER A 119 1.20 -14.55 -18.09
N TYR A 120 0.04 -14.93 -17.56
CA TYR A 120 -0.08 -15.42 -16.19
C TYR A 120 -0.02 -16.96 -16.20
N GLU A 121 0.72 -17.54 -15.25
CA GLU A 121 0.92 -18.99 -15.14
C GLU A 121 -0.40 -19.77 -15.04
N LEU A 122 -1.47 -19.12 -14.58
CA LEU A 122 -2.81 -19.70 -14.44
C LEU A 122 -3.76 -19.41 -15.63
N THR A 123 -3.26 -18.95 -16.78
CA THR A 123 -4.11 -18.79 -17.97
C THR A 123 -4.15 -20.08 -18.79
N PRO A 124 -5.30 -20.41 -19.40
CA PRO A 124 -5.38 -21.53 -20.32
C PRO A 124 -4.48 -21.27 -21.55
N PRO A 125 -3.79 -22.28 -22.09
CA PRO A 125 -2.99 -22.12 -23.30
C PRO A 125 -3.80 -21.51 -24.45
N GLN A 126 -3.18 -20.68 -25.28
CA GLN A 126 -3.87 -20.09 -26.43
C GLN A 126 -4.47 -21.17 -27.34
N GLY A 127 -5.71 -20.97 -27.77
CA GLY A 127 -6.45 -21.95 -28.59
C GLY A 127 -7.05 -23.11 -27.80
N SER A 128 -7.02 -23.06 -26.45
CA SER A 128 -7.71 -24.04 -25.61
C SER A 128 -9.21 -24.10 -25.90
N SER A 129 -9.77 -25.30 -25.79
CA SER A 129 -11.23 -25.50 -25.90
C SER A 129 -11.99 -24.75 -24.80
N LEU A 130 -13.26 -24.41 -25.04
CA LEU A 130 -14.10 -23.79 -24.01
C LEU A 130 -14.17 -24.64 -22.73
N GLN A 131 -14.22 -25.97 -22.86
CA GLN A 131 -14.22 -26.88 -21.71
C GLN A 131 -12.94 -26.74 -20.88
N THR A 132 -11.76 -26.71 -21.53
CA THR A 132 -10.49 -26.48 -20.83
C THR A 132 -10.49 -25.13 -20.12
N ARG A 133 -10.98 -24.08 -20.77
CA ARG A 133 -11.08 -22.75 -20.14
C ARG A 133 -12.01 -22.76 -18.92
N MET A 134 -13.11 -23.51 -18.98
CA MET A 134 -14.01 -23.71 -17.84
C MET A 134 -13.33 -24.44 -16.68
N HIS A 135 -12.49 -25.45 -16.96
CA HIS A 135 -11.69 -26.10 -15.91
C HIS A 135 -10.66 -25.15 -15.28
N TYR A 136 -10.04 -24.29 -16.10
CA TYR A 136 -9.15 -23.24 -15.59
C TYR A 136 -9.87 -22.22 -14.72
N LEU A 137 -11.07 -21.78 -15.10
CA LEU A 137 -11.88 -20.90 -14.26
C LEU A 137 -12.19 -21.58 -12.90
N ALA A 138 -12.57 -22.86 -12.92
CA ALA A 138 -12.83 -23.62 -11.69
C ALA A 138 -11.56 -23.76 -10.84
N PHE A 139 -10.40 -24.00 -11.46
CA PHE A 139 -9.11 -24.04 -10.79
C PHE A 139 -8.75 -22.70 -10.13
N GLN A 140 -8.87 -21.60 -10.86
CA GLN A 140 -8.63 -20.25 -10.34
C GLN A 140 -9.53 -19.94 -9.15
N HIS A 141 -10.83 -20.25 -9.25
CA HIS A 141 -11.79 -20.10 -8.16
C HIS A 141 -11.35 -20.84 -6.90
N TRP A 142 -11.03 -22.13 -7.03
CA TRP A 142 -10.64 -22.95 -5.90
C TRP A 142 -9.32 -22.49 -5.27
N ILE A 143 -8.35 -22.11 -6.08
CA ILE A 143 -7.09 -21.57 -5.57
C ILE A 143 -7.30 -20.23 -4.86
N ASN A 144 -8.08 -19.31 -5.45
CA ASN A 144 -8.40 -18.03 -4.80
C ASN A 144 -9.14 -18.23 -3.47
N SER A 145 -9.92 -19.29 -3.30
CA SER A 145 -10.59 -19.58 -2.03
C SER A 145 -9.62 -19.92 -0.88
N LEU A 146 -8.38 -20.32 -1.18
CA LEU A 146 -7.40 -20.75 -0.16
C LEU A 146 -6.98 -19.62 0.79
N VAL A 147 -7.10 -18.36 0.39
CA VAL A 147 -6.75 -17.21 1.25
C VAL A 147 -7.81 -16.91 2.30
N ASP A 148 -9.05 -17.36 2.10
CA ASP A 148 -10.10 -17.22 3.12
C ASP A 148 -9.82 -18.23 4.26
N PRO A 149 -9.59 -17.77 5.50
CA PRO A 149 -9.31 -18.65 6.64
C PRO A 149 -10.44 -19.65 6.95
N LYS A 150 -11.64 -19.43 6.45
CA LYS A 150 -12.79 -20.34 6.63
C LYS A 150 -12.81 -21.50 5.63
N THR A 151 -12.01 -21.43 4.58
CA THR A 151 -11.98 -22.46 3.53
C THR A 151 -11.36 -23.76 4.03
N ASP A 152 -12.08 -24.87 3.79
CA ASP A 152 -11.60 -26.23 4.00
C ASP A 152 -10.59 -26.63 2.91
N ARG A 153 -9.31 -26.65 3.28
CA ARG A 153 -8.21 -27.00 2.36
C ARG A 153 -8.27 -28.44 1.86
N ILE A 154 -8.80 -29.36 2.65
CA ILE A 154 -8.96 -30.77 2.24
C ILE A 154 -9.99 -30.84 1.12
N GLN A 155 -11.11 -30.13 1.28
CA GLN A 155 -12.12 -30.05 0.23
C GLN A 155 -11.53 -29.44 -1.05
N VAL A 156 -10.84 -28.30 -0.95
CA VAL A 156 -10.21 -27.65 -2.11
C VAL A 156 -9.23 -28.59 -2.81
N LEU A 157 -8.39 -29.30 -2.06
CA LEU A 157 -7.45 -30.28 -2.62
C LEU A 157 -8.15 -31.41 -3.38
N ASN A 158 -9.26 -31.93 -2.82
CA ASN A 158 -10.06 -32.97 -3.48
C ASN A 158 -10.66 -32.48 -4.79
N GLU A 159 -11.25 -31.28 -4.80
CA GLU A 159 -11.85 -30.67 -5.99
C GLU A 159 -10.80 -30.41 -7.08
N LEU A 160 -9.65 -29.86 -6.71
CA LEU A 160 -8.54 -29.65 -7.63
C LEU A 160 -8.05 -30.98 -8.19
N THR A 161 -7.85 -32.00 -7.37
CA THR A 161 -7.43 -33.35 -7.81
C THR A 161 -8.43 -33.97 -8.78
N GLN A 162 -9.73 -33.79 -8.53
CA GLN A 162 -10.79 -34.23 -9.44
C GLN A 162 -10.73 -33.48 -10.78
N LEU A 163 -10.51 -32.16 -10.78
CA LEU A 163 -10.31 -31.38 -12.01
C LEU A 163 -9.12 -31.91 -12.82
N GLY A 164 -8.00 -32.24 -12.18
CA GLY A 164 -6.83 -32.83 -12.83
C GLY A 164 -7.08 -34.21 -13.44
N THR A 165 -8.01 -34.97 -12.84
CA THR A 165 -8.46 -36.26 -13.39
C THR A 165 -9.35 -36.07 -14.62
N GLN A 166 -10.20 -35.04 -14.61
CA GLN A 166 -11.09 -34.68 -15.72
C GLN A 166 -10.34 -34.05 -16.90
N ASP A 167 -9.26 -33.30 -16.64
CA ASP A 167 -8.39 -32.72 -17.65
C ASP A 167 -6.90 -32.96 -17.32
N PRO A 168 -6.37 -34.12 -17.74
CA PRO A 168 -4.98 -34.48 -17.47
C PRO A 168 -3.94 -33.47 -17.99
N LYS A 169 -4.29 -32.63 -18.98
CA LYS A 169 -3.38 -31.61 -19.51
C LYS A 169 -3.07 -30.53 -18.47
N MET A 170 -3.99 -30.27 -17.54
CA MET A 170 -3.78 -29.31 -16.44
C MET A 170 -2.66 -29.78 -15.49
N THR A 171 -2.56 -31.09 -15.24
CA THR A 171 -1.54 -31.65 -14.34
C THR A 171 -0.10 -31.50 -14.85
N GLN A 172 0.06 -31.21 -16.14
CA GLN A 172 1.35 -31.00 -16.81
C GLN A 172 1.78 -29.53 -16.81
N GLN A 173 0.90 -28.62 -16.38
CA GLN A 173 1.15 -27.18 -16.39
C GLN A 173 1.99 -26.77 -15.18
N PRO A 174 2.86 -25.75 -15.30
CA PRO A 174 3.61 -25.20 -14.16
C PRO A 174 2.71 -24.83 -12.98
N ALA A 175 1.53 -24.27 -13.27
CA ALA A 175 0.46 -23.96 -12.34
C ALA A 175 0.14 -25.10 -11.36
N TRP A 176 0.22 -26.37 -11.80
CA TRP A 176 -0.14 -27.52 -10.99
C TRP A 176 0.80 -27.73 -9.79
N LYS A 177 1.97 -27.07 -9.76
CA LYS A 177 2.85 -27.05 -8.58
C LYS A 177 2.09 -26.61 -7.32
N ILE A 178 1.15 -25.68 -7.45
CA ILE A 178 0.35 -25.19 -6.31
C ILE A 178 -0.47 -26.30 -5.64
N VAL A 179 -0.95 -27.28 -6.40
CA VAL A 179 -1.74 -28.41 -5.86
C VAL A 179 -0.85 -29.31 -5.00
N LYS A 180 0.41 -29.49 -5.38
CA LYS A 180 1.40 -30.23 -4.57
C LYS A 180 1.74 -29.47 -3.29
N SER A 181 1.92 -28.16 -3.38
CA SER A 181 2.15 -27.31 -2.20
C SER A 181 0.96 -27.30 -1.25
N LEU A 182 -0.28 -27.33 -1.78
CA LEU A 182 -1.50 -27.48 -0.99
C LEU A 182 -1.57 -28.85 -0.30
N ASP A 183 -1.24 -29.93 -1.02
CA ASP A 183 -1.18 -31.28 -0.47
C ASP A 183 -0.20 -31.38 0.72
N LEU A 184 0.97 -30.74 0.61
CA LEU A 184 1.92 -30.63 1.71
C LEU A 184 1.33 -29.88 2.91
N ALA A 185 0.62 -28.78 2.69
CA ALA A 185 0.00 -28.00 3.77
C ALA A 185 -1.13 -28.77 4.48
N VAL A 186 -1.91 -29.57 3.74
CA VAL A 186 -2.99 -30.40 4.30
C VAL A 186 -2.46 -31.57 5.12
N HIS A 187 -1.36 -32.19 4.67
CA HIS A 187 -0.87 -33.45 5.25
C HIS A 187 0.31 -33.29 6.22
N SER A 188 0.96 -32.12 6.28
CA SER A 188 1.96 -31.84 7.31
C SER A 188 1.26 -31.72 8.66
N LYS A 189 1.40 -32.73 9.53
CA LYS A 189 0.92 -32.63 10.91
C LYS A 189 2.04 -32.16 11.82
N ASP A 190 1.66 -31.31 12.78
CA ASP A 190 2.47 -30.87 13.92
C ASP A 190 3.03 -32.09 14.67
N SER A 191 4.27 -32.45 14.36
CA SER A 191 4.98 -33.53 15.06
C SER A 191 6.02 -32.99 16.04
N SER A 192 6.30 -31.68 15.99
CA SER A 192 7.26 -31.05 16.87
C SER A 192 6.62 -30.65 18.20
N ILE A 193 7.37 -30.83 19.29
CA ILE A 193 7.06 -30.27 20.61
C ILE A 193 7.80 -28.95 20.88
N ASP A 194 8.68 -28.55 19.95
CA ASP A 194 9.42 -27.29 20.03
C ASP A 194 8.49 -26.12 19.72
N PRO A 195 8.29 -25.17 20.66
CA PRO A 195 7.42 -24.02 20.45
C PRO A 195 7.76 -23.18 19.20
N ILE A 196 9.04 -23.11 18.80
CA ILE A 196 9.45 -22.37 17.60
C ILE A 196 8.97 -23.08 16.33
N GLU A 197 9.13 -24.40 16.27
CA GLU A 197 8.69 -25.19 15.12
C GLU A 197 7.15 -25.18 15.01
N ILE A 198 6.43 -25.25 16.14
CA ILE A 198 4.97 -25.09 16.17
C ILE A 198 4.55 -23.71 15.62
N ALA A 199 5.26 -22.65 16.02
CA ALA A 199 4.97 -21.31 15.52
C ALA A 199 5.27 -21.17 14.01
N ILE A 200 6.30 -21.84 13.49
CA ILE A 200 6.58 -21.92 12.05
C ILE A 200 5.50 -22.72 11.31
N ASP A 201 5.03 -23.84 11.89
CA ASP A 201 3.96 -24.65 11.31
C ASP A 201 2.64 -23.85 11.19
N HIS A 202 2.34 -23.01 12.18
CA HIS A 202 1.20 -22.09 12.14
C HIS A 202 1.29 -21.00 11.05
N LEU A 203 2.46 -20.75 10.45
CA LEU A 203 2.57 -19.84 9.30
C LEU A 203 1.78 -20.36 8.09
N SER A 204 1.50 -21.67 8.02
CA SER A 204 0.63 -22.22 6.99
C SER A 204 -0.81 -21.68 7.06
N GLU A 205 -1.25 -21.17 8.21
CA GLU A 205 -2.58 -20.57 8.39
C GLU A 205 -2.53 -19.03 8.42
N MET A 206 -1.34 -18.43 8.28
CA MET A 206 -1.18 -16.98 8.25
C MET A 206 -1.95 -16.37 7.07
N THR A 207 -2.80 -15.40 7.36
CA THR A 207 -3.46 -14.56 6.36
C THR A 207 -2.70 -13.25 6.27
N TYR A 208 -2.41 -12.75 5.07
CA TYR A 208 -1.74 -11.47 4.88
C TYR A 208 -1.94 -11.04 3.42
N ASP A 209 -2.33 -9.80 3.20
CA ASP A 209 -2.49 -9.22 1.87
C ASP A 209 -1.50 -8.07 1.71
N GLY A 210 -0.34 -8.32 1.08
CA GLY A 210 0.62 -7.26 0.89
C GLY A 210 1.97 -7.66 0.32
N LEU A 211 2.63 -6.67 -0.29
CA LEU A 211 3.96 -6.77 -0.90
C LEU A 211 5.11 -6.58 0.10
N SER A 212 4.84 -6.05 1.28
CA SER A 212 5.86 -5.76 2.28
C SER A 212 5.27 -5.82 3.67
N LEU A 213 5.83 -6.72 4.50
CA LEU A 213 5.59 -6.83 5.94
C LEU A 213 5.75 -5.48 6.67
N GLU A 214 6.39 -4.50 6.03
CA GLU A 214 6.65 -3.16 6.59
C GLU A 214 5.44 -2.23 6.54
N ARG A 215 4.40 -2.51 5.73
CA ARG A 215 3.52 -1.43 5.25
C ARG A 215 2.37 -0.94 6.14
N ASN A 216 2.06 -1.53 7.30
CA ASN A 216 1.24 -0.89 8.34
C ASN A 216 1.08 -1.80 9.57
N TYR A 217 1.97 -1.69 10.57
CA TYR A 217 1.72 -2.25 11.91
C TYR A 217 0.52 -1.59 12.62
N ASP A 218 0.04 -0.47 12.10
CA ASP A 218 -1.14 0.23 12.62
C ASP A 218 -2.46 -0.46 12.22
N ASP A 219 -2.44 -1.36 11.22
CA ASP A 219 -3.60 -2.17 10.90
C ASP A 219 -3.65 -3.36 11.87
N LYS A 220 -4.41 -3.18 12.96
CA LYS A 220 -4.54 -4.15 14.07
C LYS A 220 -5.27 -5.44 13.67
N GLU A 221 -5.51 -5.67 12.39
CA GLU A 221 -6.07 -6.92 11.94
C GLU A 221 -5.12 -8.08 12.26
N HIS A 222 -5.72 -9.24 12.56
CA HIS A 222 -5.07 -10.35 13.27
C HIS A 222 -3.92 -11.01 12.49
N SER A 223 -3.68 -10.58 11.24
CA SER A 223 -2.80 -11.16 10.23
C SER A 223 -1.31 -11.16 10.58
N LEU A 224 -0.83 -10.17 11.33
CA LEU A 224 0.60 -10.02 11.64
C LEU A 224 1.04 -10.63 12.98
N THR A 225 0.10 -11.13 13.78
CA THR A 225 0.40 -11.62 15.14
C THR A 225 1.41 -12.76 15.13
N GLN A 226 1.27 -13.73 14.22
CA GLN A 226 2.17 -14.88 14.12
C GLN A 226 3.62 -14.47 13.80
N LEU A 227 3.79 -13.47 12.94
CA LEU A 227 5.12 -12.96 12.58
C LEU A 227 5.76 -12.23 13.75
N LEU A 228 4.98 -11.36 14.41
CA LEU A 228 5.42 -10.64 15.60
C LEU A 228 5.77 -11.57 16.76
N ASP A 229 5.03 -12.67 16.91
CA ASP A 229 5.31 -13.70 17.91
C ASP A 229 6.67 -14.36 17.63
N LEU A 230 6.93 -14.80 16.40
CA LEU A 230 8.23 -15.37 15.99
C LEU A 230 9.39 -14.38 16.16
N GLU A 231 9.23 -13.14 15.69
CA GLU A 231 10.26 -12.09 15.84
C GLU A 231 10.54 -11.81 17.32
N SER A 232 9.51 -11.90 18.17
CA SER A 232 9.66 -11.68 19.61
C SER A 232 10.36 -12.80 20.37
N LEU A 233 10.43 -14.00 19.79
CA LEU A 233 11.28 -15.06 20.34
C LEU A 233 12.77 -14.72 20.19
N GLY A 234 13.12 -13.71 19.39
CA GLY A 234 14.48 -13.19 19.26
C GLY A 234 15.38 -14.06 18.39
N TYR A 235 16.69 -13.91 18.53
CA TYR A 235 17.66 -14.54 17.63
C TYR A 235 17.68 -16.08 17.67
N GLN A 236 17.11 -16.71 18.69
CA GLN A 236 16.98 -18.18 18.74
C GLN A 236 16.11 -18.75 17.62
N VAL A 237 15.21 -17.94 17.02
CA VAL A 237 14.32 -18.38 15.94
C VAL A 237 15.04 -18.53 14.59
N VAL A 238 16.14 -17.78 14.39
CA VAL A 238 16.90 -17.73 13.13
C VAL A 238 17.32 -19.10 12.58
N PRO A 239 17.97 -20.01 13.35
CA PRO A 239 18.37 -21.31 12.82
C PRO A 239 17.17 -22.16 12.37
N HIS A 240 16.02 -22.02 13.03
CA HIS A 240 14.78 -22.70 12.64
C HIS A 240 14.23 -22.11 11.35
N LEU A 241 14.15 -20.79 11.23
CA LEU A 241 13.70 -20.15 9.98
C LEU A 241 14.58 -20.58 8.78
N ILE A 242 15.92 -20.57 8.92
CA ILE A 242 16.86 -21.00 7.88
C ILE A 242 16.64 -22.45 7.43
N LYS A 243 16.28 -23.34 8.37
CA LYS A 243 15.95 -24.74 8.08
C LYS A 243 14.70 -24.87 7.21
N HIS A 244 13.76 -23.93 7.31
CA HIS A 244 12.48 -23.94 6.59
C HIS A 244 12.47 -23.13 5.28
N PHE A 245 13.60 -22.64 4.77
CA PHE A 245 13.63 -21.85 3.51
C PHE A 245 13.02 -22.58 2.31
N SER A 246 13.13 -23.91 2.26
CA SER A 246 12.58 -24.75 1.19
C SER A 246 11.22 -25.35 1.54
N ASP A 247 10.53 -24.83 2.56
CA ASP A 247 9.20 -25.32 2.96
C ASP A 247 8.14 -24.90 1.94
N GLU A 248 7.73 -25.84 1.08
CA GLU A 248 6.80 -25.59 -0.03
C GLU A 248 5.33 -25.61 0.39
N ARG A 249 5.00 -25.73 1.69
CA ARG A 249 3.60 -25.67 2.16
C ARG A 249 3.00 -24.31 1.85
N LEU A 250 1.76 -24.28 1.34
CA LEU A 250 1.04 -23.03 1.16
C LEU A 250 0.63 -22.41 2.49
N SER A 251 0.83 -21.09 2.61
CA SER A 251 0.15 -20.27 3.61
C SER A 251 -1.24 -19.83 3.13
N ARG A 252 -1.92 -18.95 3.88
CA ARG A 252 -3.09 -18.21 3.39
C ARG A 252 -2.73 -16.78 2.99
N ALA A 253 -1.45 -16.42 3.08
CA ALA A 253 -0.96 -15.12 2.68
C ALA A 253 -0.84 -15.05 1.16
N GLN A 254 -1.11 -13.87 0.62
CA GLN A 254 -1.06 -13.59 -0.79
C GLN A 254 -0.16 -12.42 -1.09
N LEU A 255 0.55 -12.53 -2.21
CA LEU A 255 1.26 -11.43 -2.82
C LEU A 255 0.40 -10.89 -3.95
N SER A 256 -0.22 -9.71 -3.78
CA SER A 256 -1.04 -9.11 -4.84
C SER A 256 -0.14 -8.48 -5.91
N GLY A 257 -0.28 -8.91 -7.16
CA GLY A 257 0.55 -8.52 -8.32
C GLY A 257 0.36 -7.08 -8.83
N THR A 258 0.17 -6.12 -7.94
CA THR A 258 -0.18 -4.73 -8.28
C THR A 258 1.03 -3.88 -8.72
N ILE A 259 2.25 -4.33 -8.43
CA ILE A 259 3.50 -3.61 -8.76
C ILE A 259 4.24 -4.36 -9.88
N VAL A 260 4.61 -3.62 -10.94
CA VAL A 260 5.55 -4.04 -12.02
C VAL A 260 5.25 -5.41 -12.66
N ASN A 261 4.04 -5.61 -13.21
CA ASN A 261 3.68 -6.80 -14.00
C ASN A 261 3.93 -8.15 -13.30
N MET A 262 4.01 -8.17 -11.96
CA MET A 262 4.21 -9.42 -11.23
C MET A 262 2.90 -10.21 -11.19
N THR A 263 2.99 -11.52 -11.42
CA THR A 263 1.84 -12.42 -11.21
C THR A 263 1.64 -12.56 -9.71
N GLY A 264 0.42 -12.32 -9.22
CA GLY A 264 0.11 -12.60 -7.83
C GLY A 264 0.20 -14.10 -7.55
N HIS A 265 0.59 -14.47 -6.33
CA HIS A 265 0.64 -15.87 -5.89
C HIS A 265 0.38 -16.02 -4.39
N ILE A 266 0.05 -17.24 -3.98
CA ILE A 266 -0.06 -17.60 -2.57
C ILE A 266 1.35 -17.90 -2.06
N VAL A 267 1.71 -17.26 -0.96
CA VAL A 267 3.04 -17.34 -0.38
C VAL A 267 3.22 -18.70 0.31
N THR A 268 4.37 -19.31 0.15
CA THR A 268 4.76 -20.54 0.87
C THR A 268 5.31 -20.22 2.25
N VAL A 269 5.26 -21.20 3.17
CA VAL A 269 5.91 -21.08 4.49
C VAL A 269 7.40 -20.75 4.33
N GLY A 270 8.10 -21.35 3.37
CA GLY A 270 9.51 -21.09 3.12
C GLY A 270 9.81 -19.67 2.65
N GLU A 271 8.95 -19.08 1.82
CA GLU A 271 9.05 -17.66 1.46
C GLU A 271 8.87 -16.75 2.68
N ILE A 272 7.89 -17.05 3.54
CA ILE A 272 7.68 -16.31 4.80
C ILE A 272 8.92 -16.43 5.70
N CYS A 273 9.44 -17.64 5.91
CA CYS A 273 10.64 -17.87 6.72
C CYS A 273 11.88 -17.15 6.15
N THR A 274 11.99 -17.10 4.82
CA THR A 274 13.09 -16.39 4.15
C THR A 274 13.00 -14.89 4.40
N ASN A 275 11.83 -14.29 4.17
CA ASN A 275 11.58 -12.86 4.40
C ASN A 275 11.75 -12.49 5.88
N LEU A 276 11.22 -13.30 6.81
CA LEU A 276 11.41 -13.13 8.25
C LEU A 276 12.88 -13.19 8.64
N THR A 277 13.65 -14.12 8.09
CA THR A 277 15.09 -14.20 8.42
C THR A 277 15.81 -12.95 7.98
N GLU A 278 15.48 -12.43 6.80
CA GLU A 278 16.08 -11.19 6.30
C GLU A 278 15.81 -10.01 7.24
N HIS A 279 14.62 -9.88 7.84
CA HIS A 279 14.35 -8.85 8.85
C HIS A 279 15.36 -8.78 10.00
N PHE A 280 16.09 -9.88 10.29
CA PHE A 280 17.14 -9.89 11.31
C PHE A 280 18.50 -9.33 10.84
N PHE A 281 18.79 -9.32 9.53
CA PHE A 281 20.15 -9.06 9.04
C PHE A 281 20.29 -8.22 7.77
N LYS A 282 19.24 -8.05 6.97
CA LYS A 282 19.19 -7.21 5.78
C LYS A 282 17.79 -6.62 5.64
N LEU A 283 17.68 -5.35 5.27
CA LEU A 283 16.43 -4.96 4.59
C LEU A 283 16.48 -5.55 3.19
N VAL A 284 15.49 -6.38 2.87
CA VAL A 284 15.19 -6.64 1.47
C VAL A 284 14.30 -5.52 1.02
N ASP A 285 14.84 -4.71 0.11
CA ASP A 285 13.99 -3.81 -0.67
C ASP A 285 13.02 -4.69 -1.49
N PRO A 286 11.72 -4.70 -1.16
CA PRO A 286 10.74 -5.52 -1.86
C PRO A 286 10.64 -5.15 -3.34
N VAL A 287 11.16 -3.99 -3.76
CA VAL A 287 11.19 -3.56 -5.17
C VAL A 287 12.25 -4.32 -5.98
N THR A 288 13.29 -4.87 -5.33
CA THR A 288 14.34 -5.66 -6.00
C THR A 288 13.95 -7.13 -6.23
N TRP A 289 12.71 -7.51 -5.93
CA TRP A 289 12.24 -8.88 -5.98
C TRP A 289 12.43 -9.60 -7.34
N PRO A 290 12.24 -8.98 -8.53
CA PRO A 290 12.54 -9.66 -9.80
C PRO A 290 14.05 -9.90 -10.04
N PHE A 291 14.93 -9.28 -9.26
CA PHE A 291 16.39 -9.48 -9.28
C PHE A 291 16.90 -10.16 -8.00
N SER A 292 15.99 -10.74 -7.21
CA SER A 292 16.39 -11.37 -5.95
C SER A 292 17.33 -12.55 -6.19
N PRO A 293 18.33 -12.74 -5.32
CA PRO A 293 19.16 -13.93 -5.31
C PRO A 293 18.31 -15.22 -5.35
N THR A 294 18.87 -16.29 -5.92
CA THR A 294 18.22 -17.61 -5.86
C THR A 294 18.03 -18.05 -4.41
N LEU A 295 17.06 -18.94 -4.16
CA LEU A 295 16.82 -19.48 -2.82
C LEU A 295 18.10 -20.04 -2.18
N ASP A 296 18.90 -20.78 -2.94
CA ASP A 296 20.18 -21.33 -2.49
C ASP A 296 21.19 -20.24 -2.08
N GLN A 297 21.23 -19.14 -2.83
CA GLN A 297 22.08 -18.00 -2.50
C GLN A 297 21.58 -17.32 -1.21
N ARG A 298 20.27 -17.04 -1.08
CA ARG A 298 19.67 -16.46 0.13
C ARG A 298 19.96 -17.33 1.35
N GLN A 299 19.77 -18.65 1.24
CA GLN A 299 20.06 -19.59 2.33
C GLN A 299 21.55 -19.61 2.70
N SER A 300 22.44 -19.59 1.72
CA SER A 300 23.89 -19.56 1.95
C SER A 300 24.32 -18.28 2.65
N GLU A 301 23.80 -17.13 2.23
CA GLU A 301 24.04 -15.84 2.86
C GLU A 301 23.52 -15.80 4.30
N ALA A 302 22.30 -16.27 4.54
CA ALA A 302 21.70 -16.34 5.87
C ALA A 302 22.52 -17.26 6.81
N LYS A 303 22.94 -18.45 6.33
CA LYS A 303 23.82 -19.36 7.09
C LYS A 303 25.18 -18.72 7.42
N ALA A 304 25.78 -18.03 6.45
CA ALA A 304 27.07 -17.35 6.65
C ALA A 304 26.97 -16.20 7.65
N TRP A 305 25.89 -15.41 7.58
CA TRP A 305 25.60 -14.36 8.55
C TRP A 305 25.37 -14.94 9.95
N TRP A 306 24.50 -15.95 10.06
CA TRP A 306 24.19 -16.58 11.35
C TRP A 306 25.41 -17.24 11.99
N SER A 307 26.30 -17.86 11.21
CA SER A 307 27.57 -18.42 11.71
C SER A 307 28.47 -17.37 12.39
N LYS A 308 28.40 -16.11 11.94
CA LYS A 308 29.09 -14.99 12.59
C LYS A 308 28.35 -14.52 13.83
N MET A 309 27.05 -14.28 13.72
CA MET A 309 26.24 -13.68 14.79
C MET A 309 25.99 -14.62 15.96
N SER A 310 25.85 -15.92 15.73
CA SER A 310 25.61 -16.93 16.78
C SER A 310 26.69 -17.00 17.85
N LYS A 311 27.87 -16.41 17.59
CA LYS A 311 28.99 -16.29 18.56
C LYS A 311 28.84 -15.10 19.52
N LEU A 312 27.89 -14.21 19.28
CA LEU A 312 27.63 -13.01 20.09
C LEU A 312 26.47 -13.26 21.06
N SER A 313 26.42 -12.52 22.17
CA SER A 313 25.21 -12.46 23.01
C SER A 313 24.08 -11.75 22.25
N ASP A 314 22.82 -11.96 22.64
CA ASP A 314 21.68 -11.34 21.96
C ASP A 314 21.71 -9.82 21.99
N PHE A 315 22.18 -9.23 23.11
CA PHE A 315 22.45 -7.80 23.20
C PHE A 315 23.46 -7.34 22.14
N GLU A 316 24.58 -8.06 21.99
CA GLU A 316 25.62 -7.72 21.01
C GLU A 316 25.17 -7.95 19.57
N LYS A 317 24.34 -8.97 19.32
CA LYS A 317 23.71 -9.19 18.01
C LYS A 317 22.83 -7.99 17.65
N CYS A 318 21.93 -7.60 18.55
CA CYS A 318 21.01 -6.48 18.36
C CYS A 318 21.77 -5.16 18.16
N ARG A 319 22.76 -4.87 19.02
CA ARG A 319 23.62 -3.69 18.92
C ARG A 319 24.35 -3.62 17.59
N THR A 320 24.89 -4.75 17.12
CA THR A 320 25.59 -4.84 15.84
C THR A 320 24.64 -4.60 14.66
N SER A 321 23.44 -5.17 14.68
CA SER A 321 22.41 -4.97 13.65
C SER A 321 21.97 -3.51 13.56
N LEU A 322 21.75 -2.84 14.70
CA LEU A 322 21.31 -1.44 14.74
C LEU A 322 22.41 -0.43 14.38
N ALA A 323 23.68 -0.73 14.66
CA ALA A 323 24.78 0.22 14.45
C ALA A 323 25.26 0.33 12.99
N ASN A 324 25.17 -0.76 12.23
CA ASN A 324 25.85 -0.92 10.93
C ASN A 324 24.94 -0.70 9.71
N SER A 325 23.67 -0.36 9.93
CA SER A 325 22.71 -0.27 8.84
C SER A 325 22.26 1.16 8.60
N ASP A 326 22.16 1.54 7.32
CA ASP A 326 21.56 2.81 6.91
C ASP A 326 20.03 2.79 7.07
N GLN A 327 19.45 1.60 7.20
CA GLN A 327 18.04 1.32 7.46
C GLN A 327 17.94 0.34 8.65
N LEU A 328 17.07 0.59 9.62
CA LEU A 328 17.09 -0.17 10.87
C LEU A 328 16.37 -1.53 10.70
N PRO A 329 17.03 -2.69 10.92
CA PRO A 329 16.37 -3.99 10.78
C PRO A 329 15.22 -4.15 11.78
N GLN A 330 14.02 -4.47 11.28
CA GLN A 330 12.78 -4.49 12.06
C GLN A 330 12.84 -5.47 13.25
N ALA A 331 13.36 -6.69 13.03
CA ALA A 331 13.47 -7.67 14.12
C ALA A 331 14.44 -7.19 15.22
N ALA A 332 15.52 -6.50 14.85
CA ALA A 332 16.44 -5.93 15.84
C ALA A 332 15.78 -4.82 16.67
N LEU A 333 14.94 -3.98 16.05
CA LEU A 333 14.14 -2.97 16.75
C LEU A 333 13.17 -3.59 17.75
N LEU A 334 12.42 -4.62 17.34
CA LEU A 334 11.46 -5.32 18.19
C LEU A 334 12.14 -6.01 19.38
N ILE A 335 13.28 -6.65 19.16
CA ILE A 335 14.08 -7.26 20.23
C ILE A 335 14.59 -6.19 21.20
N ALA A 336 15.13 -5.08 20.70
CA ALA A 336 15.58 -3.99 21.56
C ALA A 336 14.42 -3.35 22.33
N GLN A 337 13.28 -3.12 21.69
CA GLN A 337 12.07 -2.59 22.34
C GLN A 337 11.63 -3.42 23.55
N ARG A 338 11.65 -4.76 23.41
CA ARG A 338 11.19 -5.66 24.47
C ARG A 338 12.24 -5.96 25.53
N HIS A 339 13.50 -6.15 25.13
CA HIS A 339 14.54 -6.70 26.01
C HIS A 339 15.67 -5.74 26.33
N TYR A 340 15.95 -4.76 25.47
CA TYR A 340 17.08 -3.83 25.60
C TYR A 340 16.67 -2.37 25.30
N PRO A 341 15.67 -1.81 26.01
CA PRO A 341 15.11 -0.49 25.72
C PRO A 341 16.16 0.63 25.69
N GLU A 342 17.19 0.53 26.54
CA GLU A 342 18.32 1.46 26.58
C GLU A 342 19.14 1.48 25.29
N LEU A 343 19.19 0.36 24.55
CA LEU A 343 19.90 0.26 23.28
C LEU A 343 19.20 1.10 22.20
N LEU A 344 17.87 1.22 22.24
CA LEU A 344 17.14 2.10 21.33
C LEU A 344 17.57 3.56 21.51
N LEU A 345 17.63 4.03 22.75
CA LEU A 345 18.08 5.38 23.09
C LEU A 345 19.53 5.62 22.69
N GLN A 346 20.42 4.67 22.95
CA GLN A 346 21.83 4.75 22.56
C GLN A 346 21.99 4.85 21.03
N THR A 347 21.27 4.00 20.30
CA THR A 347 21.26 3.98 18.83
C THR A 347 20.76 5.32 18.29
N TYR A 348 19.66 5.83 18.85
CA TYR A 348 19.07 7.10 18.43
C TYR A 348 20.04 8.26 18.63
N ASN A 349 20.65 8.36 19.82
CA ASN A 349 21.64 9.40 20.10
C ASN A 349 22.86 9.30 19.17
N ALA A 350 23.29 8.09 18.82
CA ALA A 350 24.40 7.88 17.89
C ALA A 350 24.06 8.33 16.46
N ILE A 351 22.82 8.10 16.01
CA ILE A 351 22.32 8.58 14.70
C ILE A 351 22.27 10.11 14.68
N LEU A 352 21.70 10.74 15.72
CA LEU A 352 21.65 12.19 15.84
C LEU A 352 23.05 12.82 15.86
N ALA A 353 23.96 12.28 16.67
CA ALA A 353 25.32 12.81 16.82
C ALA A 353 26.14 12.74 15.52
N LYS A 354 25.91 11.71 14.69
CA LYS A 354 26.59 11.54 13.40
C LYS A 354 25.88 12.24 12.24
N ASN A 355 24.70 12.82 12.48
CA ASN A 355 23.84 13.39 11.44
C ASN A 355 23.61 12.43 10.26
N LYS A 356 23.45 11.13 10.53
CA LYS A 356 23.22 10.13 9.49
C LYS A 356 21.86 10.35 8.83
N LYS A 357 21.76 10.08 7.52
CA LYS A 357 20.49 10.02 6.75
C LYS A 357 19.64 8.79 7.06
N THR A 358 19.89 8.11 8.18
CA THR A 358 19.13 6.95 8.62
C THR A 358 17.72 7.38 9.02
N GLN A 359 16.69 6.69 8.53
CA GLN A 359 15.31 6.95 8.94
C GLN A 359 15.12 6.65 10.44
N THR A 360 14.66 7.64 11.20
CA THR A 360 14.52 7.53 12.65
C THR A 360 13.11 7.22 13.13
N SER A 361 12.09 7.22 12.26
CA SER A 361 10.70 6.97 12.68
C SER A 361 10.54 5.62 13.39
N PRO A 362 10.98 4.48 12.81
CA PRO A 362 10.79 3.18 13.44
C PRO A 362 11.47 3.08 14.81
N LEU A 363 12.61 3.75 14.98
CA LEU A 363 13.35 3.79 16.24
C LEU A 363 12.60 4.57 17.33
N LEU A 364 12.05 5.73 16.98
CA LEU A 364 11.29 6.57 17.91
C LEU A 364 9.98 5.89 18.31
N GLU A 365 9.30 5.24 17.38
CA GLU A 365 8.09 4.44 17.65
C GLU A 365 8.40 3.28 18.60
N ALA A 366 9.48 2.53 18.33
CA ALA A 366 9.96 1.48 19.22
C ALA A 366 10.28 2.03 20.63
N MET A 367 10.88 3.22 20.74
CA MET A 367 11.16 3.86 22.03
C MET A 367 9.88 4.19 22.81
N VAL A 368 8.85 4.72 22.14
CA VAL A 368 7.54 5.03 22.75
C VAL A 368 6.84 3.78 23.26
N GLN A 369 6.97 2.67 22.54
CA GLN A 369 6.34 1.39 22.88
C GLN A 369 7.18 0.50 23.81
N SER A 370 8.39 0.93 24.18
CA SER A 370 9.31 0.18 25.04
C SER A 370 9.06 0.44 26.53
N ALA A 371 9.83 -0.24 27.39
CA ALA A 371 9.86 0.03 28.83
C ALA A 371 10.69 1.27 29.23
N LEU A 372 11.12 2.11 28.28
CA LEU A 372 11.80 3.37 28.61
C LEU A 372 10.86 4.30 29.40
N PRO A 373 11.35 4.99 30.45
CA PRO A 373 10.54 5.99 31.15
C PRO A 373 10.10 7.09 30.19
N SER A 374 8.83 7.50 30.24
CA SER A 374 8.28 8.55 29.35
C SER A 374 9.11 9.85 29.34
N PRO A 375 9.65 10.35 30.47
CA PRO A 375 10.53 11.53 30.45
C PRO A 375 11.79 11.32 29.59
N VAL A 376 12.35 10.11 29.56
CA VAL A 376 13.55 9.80 28.76
C VAL A 376 13.23 9.81 27.28
N THR A 377 12.11 9.21 26.88
CA THR A 377 11.63 9.24 25.48
C THR A 377 11.28 10.65 25.03
N PHE A 378 10.63 11.43 25.89
CA PHE A 378 10.31 12.84 25.64
C PHE A 378 11.58 13.68 25.39
N GLU A 379 12.58 13.59 26.26
CA GLU A 379 13.86 14.30 26.09
C GLU A 379 14.65 13.86 24.84
N ALA A 380 14.53 12.59 24.44
CA ALA A 380 15.06 12.14 23.17
C ALA A 380 14.34 12.83 21.99
N CYS A 381 13.01 12.88 22.00
CA CYS A 381 12.25 13.53 20.94
C CYS A 381 12.53 15.04 20.88
N LEU A 382 12.69 15.74 22.00
CA LEU A 382 13.12 17.15 22.01
C LEU A 382 14.47 17.35 21.30
N ARG A 383 15.45 16.48 21.58
CA ARG A 383 16.75 16.53 20.89
C ARG A 383 16.61 16.25 19.39
N GLY A 384 15.75 15.32 19.01
CA GLY A 384 15.41 15.02 17.62
C GLY A 384 14.81 16.20 16.88
N ALA A 385 13.79 16.82 17.46
CA ALA A 385 13.11 18.00 16.90
C ALA A 385 14.07 19.18 16.71
N ARG A 386 15.13 19.24 17.53
CA ARG A 386 16.20 20.22 17.44
C ARG A 386 17.32 19.85 16.46
N SER A 387 17.25 18.70 15.79
CA SER A 387 18.21 18.33 14.74
C SER A 387 18.21 19.35 13.60
N ASN A 388 19.36 19.50 12.94
CA ASN A 388 19.48 20.25 11.69
C ASN A 388 19.09 19.40 10.48
N ASN A 389 18.91 18.10 10.66
CA ASN A 389 18.37 17.21 9.64
C ASN A 389 16.83 17.25 9.70
N PRO A 390 16.16 17.71 8.63
CA PRO A 390 14.71 17.85 8.61
C PRO A 390 14.00 16.50 8.78
N ASP A 391 14.56 15.40 8.27
CA ASP A 391 14.00 14.05 8.41
C ASP A 391 13.95 13.62 9.88
N GLN A 392 15.04 13.87 10.60
CA GLN A 392 15.12 13.55 12.03
C GLN A 392 14.18 14.45 12.84
N ALA A 393 14.11 15.73 12.49
CA ALA A 393 13.24 16.69 13.15
C ALA A 393 11.75 16.37 12.95
N GLN A 394 11.31 16.06 11.71
CA GLN A 394 9.91 15.75 11.42
C GLN A 394 9.41 14.53 12.22
N PHE A 395 10.19 13.44 12.29
CA PHE A 395 9.75 12.21 12.94
C PHE A 395 9.68 12.41 14.46
N ALA A 396 10.65 13.15 15.03
CA ALA A 396 10.61 13.52 16.43
C ALA A 396 9.42 14.43 16.76
N LEU A 397 9.10 15.40 15.91
CA LEU A 397 7.93 16.27 16.05
C LEU A 397 6.61 15.50 15.93
N GLN A 398 6.54 14.51 15.02
CA GLN A 398 5.38 13.64 14.90
C GLN A 398 5.10 12.89 16.22
N ILE A 399 6.13 12.36 16.86
CA ILE A 399 5.99 11.71 18.17
C ILE A 399 5.67 12.72 19.27
N LEU A 400 6.33 13.88 19.32
CA LEU A 400 6.03 14.94 20.30
C LEU A 400 4.56 15.38 20.22
N SER A 401 3.98 15.46 19.01
CA SER A 401 2.56 15.83 18.84
C SER A 401 1.58 14.89 19.56
N LYS A 402 2.01 13.64 19.82
CA LYS A 402 1.25 12.63 20.58
C LYS A 402 1.56 12.66 22.09
N LEU A 403 2.76 13.12 22.48
CA LEU A 403 3.23 13.09 23.87
C LEU A 403 2.92 14.38 24.64
N ASP A 404 3.24 15.54 24.06
CA ASP A 404 3.05 16.85 24.68
C ASP A 404 2.83 17.93 23.62
N LYS A 405 1.61 18.45 23.55
CA LYS A 405 1.20 19.39 22.51
C LYS A 405 1.95 20.72 22.58
N GLY A 406 2.20 21.24 23.79
CA GLY A 406 2.85 22.54 23.97
C GLY A 406 4.29 22.53 23.46
N SER A 407 5.05 21.50 23.83
CA SER A 407 6.43 21.33 23.38
C SER A 407 6.49 21.03 21.88
N PHE A 408 5.56 20.23 21.35
CA PHE A 408 5.44 20.02 19.90
C PHE A 408 5.28 21.35 19.15
N GLU A 409 4.33 22.20 19.54
CA GLU A 409 4.09 23.47 18.85
C GLU A 409 5.27 24.44 18.96
N SER A 410 5.93 24.47 20.12
CA SER A 410 7.14 25.26 20.34
C SER A 410 8.30 24.79 19.46
N GLU A 411 8.59 23.49 19.46
CA GLU A 411 9.70 22.93 18.67
C GLU A 411 9.40 22.94 17.17
N LEU A 412 8.14 22.78 16.75
CA LEU A 412 7.73 22.93 15.36
C LEU A 412 8.02 24.36 14.87
N THR A 413 7.67 25.37 15.65
CA THR A 413 7.97 26.78 15.35
C THR A 413 9.48 26.99 15.14
N HIS A 414 10.30 26.44 16.04
CA HIS A 414 11.77 26.51 15.92
C HIS A 414 12.33 25.74 14.71
N ALA A 415 11.75 24.59 14.36
CA ALA A 415 12.15 23.84 13.19
C ALA A 415 11.83 24.60 11.89
N LEU A 416 10.63 25.19 11.80
CA LEU A 416 10.19 26.00 10.67
C LEU A 416 11.07 27.25 10.47
N ASP A 417 11.45 27.92 11.56
CA ASP A 417 12.35 29.07 11.49
C ASP A 417 13.74 28.70 10.94
N ARG A 418 14.20 27.47 11.19
CA ARG A 418 15.51 26.93 10.72
C ARG A 418 15.46 26.24 9.37
N LEU A 419 14.27 25.98 8.82
CA LEU A 419 14.13 25.31 7.51
C LEU A 419 14.91 26.11 6.44
N PRO A 420 15.79 25.49 5.66
CA PRO A 420 16.58 26.21 4.66
C PRO A 420 15.69 26.79 3.56
N GLN A 421 16.23 27.75 2.80
CA GLN A 421 15.53 28.31 1.64
C GLN A 421 15.34 27.27 0.53
N SER A 422 16.29 26.35 0.36
CA SER A 422 16.30 25.33 -0.68
C SER A 422 16.72 23.98 -0.09
N MET A 423 16.20 22.88 -0.63
CA MET A 423 16.55 21.51 -0.23
C MET A 423 17.20 20.77 -1.40
N PRO A 424 18.41 20.20 -1.25
CA PRO A 424 19.06 19.49 -2.34
C PRO A 424 18.47 18.08 -2.52
N GLY A 425 17.90 17.82 -3.69
CA GLY A 425 17.40 16.51 -4.09
C GLY A 425 15.98 16.17 -3.61
N ASP A 426 15.36 15.18 -4.27
CA ASP A 426 13.95 14.85 -4.11
C ASP A 426 13.56 14.32 -2.73
N GLU A 427 14.38 13.44 -2.15
CA GLU A 427 14.12 12.88 -0.81
C GLU A 427 14.05 14.00 0.24
N SER A 428 14.91 15.00 0.11
CA SER A 428 14.97 16.14 1.01
C SER A 428 13.74 17.04 0.87
N LEU A 429 13.21 17.21 -0.35
CA LEU A 429 11.96 17.94 -0.57
C LEU A 429 10.77 17.22 0.09
N LEU A 430 10.62 15.92 -0.12
CA LEU A 430 9.53 15.12 0.46
C LEU A 430 9.50 15.22 2.00
N SER A 431 10.66 15.09 2.64
CA SER A 431 10.76 15.23 4.10
C SER A 431 10.44 16.65 4.58
N ALA A 432 10.77 17.67 3.79
CA ALA A 432 10.39 19.04 4.13
C ALA A 432 8.88 19.28 3.97
N GLY A 433 8.23 18.62 3.00
CA GLY A 433 6.78 18.67 2.82
C GLY A 433 6.00 18.28 4.07
N SER A 434 6.45 17.26 4.80
CA SER A 434 5.81 16.80 6.04
C SER A 434 5.66 17.88 7.13
N PHE A 435 6.43 18.97 7.10
CA PHE A 435 6.22 20.10 8.01
C PHE A 435 4.86 20.78 7.78
N GLY A 436 4.32 20.72 6.56
CA GLY A 436 2.94 21.13 6.27
C GLY A 436 1.91 20.24 6.96
N LEU A 437 2.11 18.92 6.92
CA LEU A 437 1.26 17.95 7.64
C LEU A 437 1.34 18.14 9.16
N LEU A 438 2.54 18.39 9.70
CA LEU A 438 2.73 18.68 11.11
C LEU A 438 2.06 20.00 11.52
N THR A 439 2.17 21.05 10.72
CA THR A 439 1.49 22.34 10.97
C THR A 439 -0.03 22.16 11.02
N CYS A 440 -0.58 21.28 10.17
CA CYS A 440 -2.00 20.93 10.21
C CYS A 440 -2.45 20.29 11.54
N LYS A 441 -1.54 19.72 12.33
CA LYS A 441 -1.81 19.19 13.68
C LYS A 441 -1.69 20.23 14.81
N ALA A 442 -1.10 21.39 14.53
CA ALA A 442 -0.93 22.47 15.51
C ALA A 442 -2.20 23.34 15.60
N ASP A 443 -2.58 23.68 16.83
CA ASP A 443 -3.66 24.66 17.09
C ASP A 443 -3.10 26.08 17.20
N SER A 444 -1.83 26.20 17.57
CA SER A 444 -1.21 27.50 17.84
C SER A 444 -1.12 28.36 16.58
N PRO A 445 -1.68 29.58 16.60
CA PRO A 445 -1.48 30.55 15.52
C PRO A 445 0.00 30.86 15.26
N ALA A 446 0.87 30.74 16.29
CA ALA A 446 2.30 30.98 16.14
C ALA A 446 2.96 29.96 15.20
N ALA A 447 2.57 28.69 15.29
CA ALA A 447 3.07 27.64 14.40
C ALA A 447 2.66 27.92 12.94
N TRP A 448 1.40 28.31 12.71
CA TRP A 448 0.90 28.69 11.38
C TRP A 448 1.62 29.93 10.81
N GLN A 449 1.92 30.93 11.64
CA GLN A 449 2.69 32.11 11.21
C GLN A 449 4.15 31.76 10.89
N ALA A 450 4.79 30.90 11.69
CA ALA A 450 6.13 30.41 11.39
C ALA A 450 6.16 29.58 10.10
N PHE A 451 5.13 28.77 9.86
CA PHE A 451 4.99 28.00 8.62
C PHE A 451 4.84 28.94 7.41
N LEU A 452 3.95 29.92 7.48
CA LEU A 452 3.79 30.94 6.43
C LEU A 452 5.11 31.64 6.11
N LYS A 453 5.86 32.05 7.14
CA LYS A 453 7.17 32.68 6.98
C LYS A 453 8.19 31.74 6.32
N ALA A 454 8.25 30.48 6.74
CA ALA A 454 9.12 29.48 6.14
C ALA A 454 8.77 29.22 4.67
N THR A 455 7.49 29.05 4.35
CA THR A 455 7.00 28.85 2.98
C THR A 455 7.28 30.05 2.07
N LYS A 456 7.09 31.28 2.56
CA LYS A 456 7.44 32.50 1.80
C LYS A 456 8.95 32.66 1.57
N ARG A 457 9.79 32.17 2.50
CA ARG A 457 11.25 32.19 2.36
C ARG A 457 11.76 31.13 1.39
N ALA A 458 11.07 30.00 1.30
CA ALA A 458 11.46 28.88 0.45
C ALA A 458 11.56 29.26 -1.03
N ASP A 459 12.44 28.59 -1.77
CA ASP A 459 12.40 28.58 -3.24
C ASP A 459 11.09 27.96 -3.74
N VAL A 460 10.84 28.09 -5.04
CA VAL A 460 9.55 27.69 -5.63
C VAL A 460 9.26 26.20 -5.45
N ASP A 461 10.27 25.33 -5.56
CA ASP A 461 10.08 23.88 -5.50
C ASP A 461 9.73 23.43 -4.07
N LEU A 462 10.49 23.91 -3.07
CA LEU A 462 10.17 23.65 -1.67
C LEU A 462 8.84 24.32 -1.25
N ARG A 463 8.54 25.52 -1.77
CA ARG A 463 7.27 26.21 -1.48
C ARG A 463 6.07 25.41 -1.96
N LEU A 464 6.12 24.88 -3.18
CA LEU A 464 5.07 24.01 -3.73
C LEU A 464 4.89 22.75 -2.89
N GLU A 465 5.98 22.14 -2.45
CA GLU A 465 5.95 20.94 -1.61
C GLU A 465 5.30 21.20 -0.23
N LEU A 466 5.70 22.30 0.43
CA LEU A 466 5.11 22.72 1.71
C LEU A 466 3.60 23.00 1.57
N ILE A 467 3.19 23.69 0.50
CA ILE A 467 1.77 23.97 0.22
C ILE A 467 1.02 22.67 -0.11
N GLY A 468 1.57 21.85 -1.01
CA GLY A 468 0.98 20.58 -1.47
C GLY A 468 0.73 19.60 -0.33
N SER A 469 1.60 19.61 0.68
CA SER A 469 1.47 18.79 1.87
C SER A 469 0.39 19.26 2.87
N THR A 470 -0.18 20.45 2.69
CA THR A 470 -1.31 20.94 3.51
C THR A 470 -2.67 20.51 2.96
N ASN A 471 -2.98 19.22 3.02
CA ASN A 471 -4.26 18.71 2.50
C ASN A 471 -5.39 18.68 3.54
N TRP A 472 -6.65 18.67 3.06
CA TRP A 472 -7.88 18.61 3.87
C TRP A 472 -7.88 17.48 4.90
N TRP A 473 -7.43 16.28 4.50
CA TRP A 473 -7.44 15.09 5.37
C TRP A 473 -6.61 15.30 6.62
N SER A 474 -5.58 16.14 6.54
CA SER A 474 -4.62 16.36 7.62
C SER A 474 -5.00 17.49 8.57
N ALA A 475 -5.66 18.54 8.09
CA ALA A 475 -6.07 19.68 8.93
C ALA A 475 -7.36 19.43 9.71
N GLY A 476 -8.26 18.60 9.15
CA GLY A 476 -9.62 18.43 9.65
C GLY A 476 -10.41 19.74 9.72
N GLU A 477 -11.63 19.71 10.25
CA GLU A 477 -12.46 20.92 10.33
C GLU A 477 -11.87 21.95 11.31
N ARG A 478 -11.16 21.48 12.35
CA ARG A 478 -10.61 22.33 13.42
C ARG A 478 -9.65 23.40 12.89
N ASN A 479 -8.74 23.02 11.99
CA ASN A 479 -7.70 23.92 11.48
C ASN A 479 -8.00 24.46 10.08
N ARG A 480 -9.18 24.17 9.53
CA ARG A 480 -9.59 24.59 8.19
C ARG A 480 -9.51 26.11 7.99
N THR A 481 -9.87 26.91 9.00
CA THR A 481 -9.77 28.37 8.91
C THR A 481 -8.32 28.84 8.80
N GLN A 482 -7.40 28.24 9.57
CA GLN A 482 -5.98 28.59 9.49
C GLN A 482 -5.37 28.17 8.16
N LEU A 483 -5.72 26.98 7.68
CA LEU A 483 -5.32 26.50 6.35
C LEU A 483 -5.77 27.48 5.25
N LEU A 484 -7.04 27.88 5.24
CA LEU A 484 -7.56 28.81 4.24
C LEU A 484 -6.91 30.19 4.32
N ASN A 485 -6.59 30.67 5.53
CA ASN A 485 -5.84 31.91 5.71
C ASN A 485 -4.42 31.79 5.15
N PHE A 486 -3.74 30.68 5.43
CA PHE A 486 -2.42 30.39 4.90
C PHE A 486 -2.42 30.32 3.36
N LEU A 487 -3.35 29.58 2.75
CA LEU A 487 -3.41 29.42 1.30
C LEU A 487 -3.70 30.73 0.57
N ALA A 488 -4.53 31.60 1.16
CA ALA A 488 -4.88 32.89 0.57
C ALA A 488 -3.65 33.81 0.35
N GLU A 489 -2.60 33.66 1.16
CA GLU A 489 -1.35 34.41 1.05
C GLU A 489 -0.56 34.09 -0.23
N PHE A 490 -0.87 32.96 -0.89
CA PHE A 490 -0.17 32.49 -2.08
C PHE A 490 -1.00 32.66 -3.36
N PHE A 491 -2.21 33.24 -3.27
CA PHE A 491 -3.07 33.36 -4.45
C PHE A 491 -2.55 34.33 -5.51
N GLU A 492 -1.55 35.17 -5.22
CA GLU A 492 -0.90 36.02 -6.23
C GLU A 492 0.52 35.57 -6.58
N ASP A 493 0.98 34.45 -6.02
CA ASP A 493 2.32 33.92 -6.25
C ASP A 493 2.40 33.27 -7.65
N GLN A 494 3.06 33.98 -8.58
CA GLN A 494 3.19 33.59 -9.98
C GLN A 494 4.38 32.65 -10.25
N ASP A 495 5.18 32.34 -9.23
CA ASP A 495 6.37 31.53 -9.42
C ASP A 495 5.99 30.13 -9.93
N VAL A 496 6.82 29.59 -10.83
CA VAL A 496 6.66 28.27 -11.45
C VAL A 496 7.90 27.44 -11.10
N ALA A 497 7.69 26.17 -10.75
CA ALA A 497 8.78 25.23 -10.57
C ALA A 497 9.70 25.18 -11.80
N THR A 498 11.01 25.07 -11.58
CA THR A 498 11.99 25.01 -12.69
C THR A 498 12.85 23.76 -12.67
N SER A 499 12.99 23.09 -11.52
CA SER A 499 13.86 21.91 -11.37
C SER A 499 13.10 20.58 -11.38
N LEU A 500 11.83 20.60 -10.93
CA LEU A 500 11.01 19.40 -10.75
C LEU A 500 10.69 18.65 -12.06
N GLU A 501 10.82 19.29 -13.24
CA GLU A 501 10.50 18.66 -14.55
C GLU A 501 11.55 17.64 -15.00
N LYS A 502 12.81 17.77 -14.55
CA LYS A 502 13.94 17.04 -15.14
C LYS A 502 14.34 15.77 -14.39
N GLU A 503 14.03 15.68 -13.11
CA GLU A 503 14.55 14.59 -12.25
C GLU A 503 13.48 13.54 -11.89
N ARG A 504 12.18 13.89 -12.00
CA ARG A 504 11.08 13.02 -11.56
C ARG A 504 10.45 12.24 -12.70
N GLY A 505 11.12 11.18 -13.15
CA GLY A 505 10.44 10.09 -13.85
C GLY A 505 9.51 9.33 -12.89
N GLU A 506 8.30 8.99 -13.36
CA GLU A 506 7.28 8.01 -12.87
C GLU A 506 6.98 7.81 -11.35
N LEU A 507 7.66 8.44 -10.40
CA LEU A 507 7.41 8.28 -8.96
C LEU A 507 6.22 9.13 -8.49
N ALA A 508 5.03 8.66 -8.84
CA ALA A 508 3.74 9.17 -8.40
C ALA A 508 3.31 8.49 -7.09
N LEU A 509 3.76 9.00 -5.94
CA LEU A 509 3.34 8.46 -4.63
C LEU A 509 2.43 9.37 -3.80
N LEU A 510 2.08 10.55 -4.32
CA LEU A 510 0.95 11.34 -3.83
C LEU A 510 0.20 11.87 -5.05
N ASN A 511 -1.14 11.83 -5.05
CA ASN A 511 -2.02 12.14 -6.20
C ASN A 511 -1.87 13.57 -6.81
N LEU A 512 -0.89 14.36 -6.39
CA LEU A 512 -0.54 15.68 -6.94
C LEU A 512 0.90 15.74 -7.49
N HIS A 513 1.78 14.79 -7.16
CA HIS A 513 3.22 14.82 -7.44
C HIS A 513 3.63 14.85 -8.92
N PRO A 514 3.06 14.04 -9.83
CA PRO A 514 3.48 14.06 -11.23
C PRO A 514 3.11 15.37 -11.95
N PHE A 515 2.35 16.25 -11.30
CA PHE A 515 1.87 17.49 -11.89
C PHE A 515 2.57 18.75 -11.34
N LEU A 516 3.20 18.68 -10.16
CA LEU A 516 3.90 19.80 -9.50
C LEU A 516 4.92 20.56 -10.38
N PRO A 517 5.71 19.92 -11.27
CA PRO A 517 6.73 20.62 -12.03
C PRO A 517 6.26 21.77 -12.92
N THR A 518 4.97 21.79 -13.24
CA THR A 518 4.36 22.76 -14.16
C THR A 518 3.35 23.68 -13.48
N PHE A 519 3.13 23.52 -12.17
CA PHE A 519 2.19 24.34 -11.43
C PHE A 519 2.80 25.68 -11.04
N ARG A 520 2.00 26.74 -11.18
CA ARG A 520 2.24 27.99 -10.45
C ARG A 520 1.82 27.80 -9.00
N VAL A 521 2.53 28.45 -8.09
CA VAL A 521 2.24 28.40 -6.65
C VAL A 521 0.79 28.77 -6.35
N GLN A 522 0.28 29.85 -6.95
CA GLN A 522 -1.12 30.26 -6.79
C GLN A 522 -2.14 29.21 -7.26
N ASP A 523 -1.83 28.45 -8.33
CA ASP A 523 -2.79 27.54 -8.95
C ASP A 523 -2.94 26.33 -8.02
N LEU A 524 -1.81 25.81 -7.50
CA LEU A 524 -1.82 24.79 -6.45
C LEU A 524 -2.57 25.25 -5.20
N ALA A 525 -2.25 26.43 -4.67
CA ALA A 525 -2.91 26.97 -3.48
C ALA A 525 -4.44 27.09 -3.69
N THR A 526 -4.85 27.46 -4.89
CA THR A 526 -6.26 27.60 -5.28
C THR A 526 -6.95 26.26 -5.35
N ILE A 527 -6.34 25.23 -5.96
CA ILE A 527 -6.90 23.88 -6.00
C ILE A 527 -7.12 23.35 -4.59
N ILE A 528 -6.13 23.47 -3.72
CA ILE A 528 -6.22 22.96 -2.34
C ILE A 528 -7.34 23.68 -1.58
N ALA A 529 -7.45 25.00 -1.74
CA ALA A 529 -8.53 25.80 -1.14
C ALA A 529 -9.90 25.44 -1.73
N ALA A 530 -10.02 25.27 -3.04
CA ALA A 530 -11.25 24.88 -3.74
C ALA A 530 -11.78 23.53 -3.24
N LYS A 531 -10.89 22.55 -3.06
CA LYS A 531 -11.22 21.25 -2.48
C LYS A 531 -11.80 21.37 -1.07
N GLN A 532 -11.34 22.35 -0.27
CA GLN A 532 -11.94 22.60 1.05
C GLN A 532 -13.42 23.01 0.92
N PHE A 533 -13.85 23.59 -0.19
CA PHE A 533 -15.22 24.04 -0.40
C PHE A 533 -16.06 23.09 -1.27
N GLY A 534 -15.50 21.96 -1.71
CA GLY A 534 -16.16 21.07 -2.66
C GLY A 534 -16.46 21.76 -4.00
N ILE A 535 -15.61 22.70 -4.41
CA ILE A 535 -15.77 23.36 -5.72
C ILE A 535 -15.22 22.41 -6.80
N GLU A 536 -16.12 21.98 -7.67
CA GLU A 536 -15.81 21.15 -8.84
C GLU A 536 -15.32 22.00 -10.03
N GLY A 537 -14.89 21.34 -11.11
CA GLY A 537 -14.49 22.04 -12.34
C GLY A 537 -13.16 22.78 -12.22
N VAL A 538 -12.18 22.17 -11.52
CA VAL A 538 -10.80 22.66 -11.50
C VAL A 538 -10.33 22.80 -12.96
N PRO A 539 -9.87 24.00 -13.40
CA PRO A 539 -9.38 24.18 -14.75
C PRO A 539 -8.25 23.19 -15.05
N GLU A 540 -8.20 22.72 -16.30
CA GLU A 540 -7.07 21.93 -16.77
C GLU A 540 -5.77 22.73 -16.64
N ARG A 541 -4.64 22.03 -16.55
CA ARG A 541 -3.32 22.65 -16.31
C ARG A 541 -3.01 23.74 -17.34
N ASP A 542 -3.27 23.48 -18.61
CA ASP A 542 -3.02 24.34 -19.76
C ASP A 542 -4.23 25.23 -20.11
N ALA A 543 -5.24 25.27 -19.23
CA ALA A 543 -6.38 26.15 -19.41
C ALA A 543 -5.94 27.62 -19.55
N PRO A 544 -6.62 28.41 -20.40
CA PRO A 544 -6.38 29.84 -20.54
C PRO A 544 -6.40 30.58 -19.20
N ARG A 545 -5.59 31.64 -19.11
CA ARG A 545 -5.37 32.36 -17.85
C ARG A 545 -6.64 32.93 -17.23
N ASP A 546 -7.57 33.38 -18.06
CA ASP A 546 -8.86 33.92 -17.62
C ASP A 546 -9.75 32.85 -16.95
N GLN A 547 -9.55 31.56 -17.25
CA GLN A 547 -10.25 30.47 -16.56
C GLN A 547 -9.70 30.30 -15.14
N TRP A 548 -8.37 30.25 -15.01
CA TRP A 548 -7.70 30.22 -13.70
C TRP A 548 -8.03 31.45 -12.85
N ASP A 549 -8.07 32.64 -13.46
CA ASP A 549 -8.41 33.89 -12.75
C ASP A 549 -9.85 33.87 -12.23
N ARG A 550 -10.81 33.38 -13.03
CA ARG A 550 -12.21 33.20 -12.61
C ARG A 550 -12.33 32.18 -11.48
N PHE A 551 -11.63 31.05 -11.59
CA PHE A 551 -11.61 30.02 -10.56
C PHE A 551 -11.04 30.55 -9.25
N ARG A 552 -9.91 31.26 -9.30
CA ARG A 552 -9.30 31.96 -8.15
C ARG A 552 -10.24 32.97 -7.50
N ALA A 553 -10.94 33.76 -8.31
CA ALA A 553 -11.90 34.76 -7.81
C ALA A 553 -13.07 34.09 -7.04
N GLU A 554 -13.61 32.98 -7.55
CA GLU A 554 -14.65 32.22 -6.85
C GLU A 554 -14.13 31.65 -5.52
N VAL A 555 -12.93 31.06 -5.51
CA VAL A 555 -12.33 30.54 -4.27
C VAL A 555 -12.11 31.65 -3.24
N ARG A 556 -11.59 32.82 -3.65
CA ARG A 556 -11.44 34.00 -2.77
C ARG A 556 -12.75 34.42 -2.14
N LYS A 557 -13.80 34.54 -2.96
CA LYS A 557 -15.14 34.90 -2.50
C LYS A 557 -15.64 33.92 -1.44
N ARG A 558 -15.43 32.61 -1.59
CA ARG A 558 -15.80 31.61 -0.57
C ARG A 558 -15.02 31.77 0.73
N ILE A 559 -13.73 32.10 0.67
CA ILE A 559 -12.91 32.37 1.86
C ILE A 559 -13.41 33.62 2.58
N GLU A 560 -13.72 34.70 1.86
CA GLU A 560 -14.25 35.95 2.43
C GLU A 560 -15.62 35.74 3.10
N LEU A 561 -16.52 35.01 2.45
CA LEU A 561 -17.83 34.65 3.02
C LEU A 561 -17.66 33.82 4.31
N LYS A 562 -16.71 32.88 4.34
CA LYS A 562 -16.42 32.09 5.56
C LYS A 562 -15.87 32.94 6.70
N LYS A 563 -15.09 33.99 6.41
CA LYS A 563 -14.59 34.95 7.42
C LYS A 563 -15.70 35.83 7.98
N ASN A 564 -16.72 36.14 7.18
CA ASN A 564 -17.80 37.08 7.52
C ASN A 564 -19.20 36.43 7.38
N PRO A 565 -19.60 35.49 8.24
CA PRO A 565 -20.86 34.76 8.11
C PRO A 565 -22.13 35.60 8.38
N LYS A 566 -21.99 36.93 8.60
CA LYS A 566 -23.09 37.84 9.01
C LYS A 566 -23.65 38.71 7.87
N THR A 567 -23.18 38.50 6.65
CA THR A 567 -23.72 39.07 5.41
C THR A 567 -24.27 37.94 4.56
#